data_AF-A0A6A4GWW7-F1
#
_entry.id   AF-A0A6A4GWW7-F1
#
_cell.length_a   1.000
_cell.length_b   1.000
_cell.length_c   1.000
_cell.angle_alpha   90.00
_cell.angle_beta   90.00
_cell.angle_gamma   90.00
#
_symmetry.space_group_name_H-M   'P 1'
#
loop_
_entity.id
_entity.type
_entity.pdbx_description
1 polymer ?
#
loop_
_entity_poly.entity_id
_entity_poly.type
_entity_poly.pdbx_seq_one_letter_code
_entity_poly.pdbx_strand_id
1 'polypeptide(L)'
;MASVTAEVNSAALPKELAVIVNVLTATNYPTHMLAVYAPVPKKSTNASPASLPKTEVKLHPVHALFMASHCTRLGPFPPSPITIEVSTPLSTPSTITLPVHPMCLPSPKTFPLLPHYLYLRCQEVLFDAFLPTKPSPEFVDDCNSDEHVILLTKDLGTKFNTSTLLKHTNVIQGLWLNACALGVFDEGL
;
A
#
# COMPACT_ATOMS: atom_id res chain seq x y z
N MET A 1 -7.90 7.05 3.73
CA MET A 1 -6.74 6.77 4.62
C MET A 1 -6.09 8.10 5.02
N ALA A 2 -5.78 8.28 6.31
CA ALA A 2 -5.15 9.51 6.81
C ALA A 2 -3.67 9.58 6.38
N SER A 3 -3.23 10.76 5.93
CA SER A 3 -1.82 11.05 5.64
C SER A 3 -1.09 11.32 6.96
N VAL A 4 0.01 10.62 7.22
CA VAL A 4 0.86 10.84 8.41
C VAL A 4 2.13 11.55 7.96
N THR A 5 2.40 12.73 8.53
CA THR A 5 3.65 13.47 8.35
C THR A 5 4.64 13.05 9.43
N ALA A 6 5.87 12.73 9.05
CA ALA A 6 6.92 12.28 9.95
C ALA A 6 8.25 12.95 9.59
N GLU A 7 8.93 13.54 10.58
CA GLU A 7 10.29 14.06 10.42
C GLU A 7 11.30 12.95 10.80
N VAL A 8 12.16 12.57 9.85
CA VAL A 8 13.23 11.58 10.08
C VAL A 8 14.57 12.27 9.87
N ASN A 9 15.34 12.46 10.95
CA ASN A 9 16.61 13.19 10.97
C ASN A 9 17.85 12.25 10.93
N SER A 10 17.75 11.10 10.29
CA SER A 10 18.81 10.07 10.30
C SER A 10 18.99 9.40 8.93
N ALA A 11 20.22 8.99 8.64
CA ALA A 11 20.57 8.18 7.46
C ALA A 11 20.01 6.74 7.53
N ALA A 12 19.49 6.32 8.69
CA ALA A 12 18.87 5.03 8.92
C ALA A 12 17.38 5.18 9.27
N LEU A 13 16.57 4.18 8.89
CA LEU A 13 15.16 4.13 9.25
C LEU A 13 15.00 4.07 10.78
N PRO A 14 14.13 4.91 11.37
CA PRO A 14 13.88 4.86 12.80
C PRO A 14 13.18 3.54 13.16
N LYS A 15 13.44 3.02 14.36
CA LYS A 15 12.77 1.80 14.86
C LYS A 15 11.34 2.05 15.32
N GLU A 16 11.07 3.29 15.73
CA GLU A 16 9.79 3.73 16.26
C GLU A 16 9.49 5.13 15.75
N LEU A 17 8.21 5.47 15.63
CA LEU A 17 7.75 6.75 15.12
C LEU A 17 6.60 7.27 15.98
N ALA A 18 6.73 8.51 16.45
CA ALA A 18 5.65 9.23 17.10
C ALA A 18 4.63 9.70 16.06
N VAL A 19 3.37 9.33 16.24
CA VAL A 19 2.24 9.67 15.35
C VAL A 19 1.19 10.42 16.15
N ILE A 20 0.71 11.52 15.59
CA ILE A 20 -0.35 12.34 16.18
C ILE A 20 -1.70 11.77 15.79
N VAL A 21 -2.55 11.53 16.79
CA VAL A 21 -3.93 11.09 16.59
C VAL A 21 -4.90 12.17 17.06
N ASN A 22 -5.79 12.56 16.14
CA ASN A 22 -6.71 13.68 16.31
C ASN A 22 -8.13 13.25 16.72
N VAL A 23 -8.39 11.95 16.88
CA VAL A 23 -9.75 11.43 17.13
C VAL A 23 -9.76 10.57 18.39
N LEU A 24 -10.51 11.04 19.41
CA LEU A 24 -10.66 10.42 20.73
C LEU A 24 -11.41 9.08 20.70
N THR A 25 -12.24 8.86 19.69
CA THR A 25 -13.19 7.73 19.62
C THR A 25 -12.71 6.58 18.73
N ALA A 26 -11.54 6.71 18.11
CA ALA A 26 -11.04 5.69 17.19
C ALA A 26 -10.55 4.47 17.97
N THR A 27 -11.33 3.39 18.02
CA THR A 27 -10.91 2.12 18.63
C THR A 27 -9.93 1.32 17.74
N ASN A 28 -9.75 1.74 16.48
CA ASN A 28 -8.94 1.06 15.47
C ASN A 28 -7.68 1.87 15.15
N TYR A 29 -6.82 2.06 16.15
CA TYR A 29 -5.51 2.70 15.93
C TYR A 29 -4.57 1.75 15.19
N PRO A 30 -3.77 2.25 14.23
CA PRO A 30 -2.72 1.44 13.64
C PRO A 30 -1.75 0.99 14.72
N THR A 31 -1.30 -0.26 14.62
CA THR A 31 -0.37 -0.86 15.58
C THR A 31 1.09 -0.64 15.20
N HIS A 32 1.35 -0.38 13.92
CA HIS A 32 2.66 -0.35 13.29
C HIS A 32 2.70 0.66 12.14
N MET A 33 3.91 1.10 11.79
CA MET A 33 4.20 1.81 10.56
C MET A 33 5.01 0.91 9.63
N LEU A 34 4.56 0.73 8.39
CA LEU A 34 5.36 0.07 7.35
C LEU A 34 6.24 1.11 6.64
N ALA A 35 7.54 0.86 6.60
CA ALA A 35 8.48 1.60 5.79
C ALA A 35 8.68 0.85 4.45
N VAL A 36 7.92 1.24 3.44
CA VAL A 36 7.88 0.57 2.13
C VAL A 36 8.86 1.22 1.17
N TYR A 37 9.70 0.40 0.53
CA TYR A 37 10.75 0.86 -0.38
C TYR A 37 11.01 -0.12 -1.52
N ALA A 38 11.65 0.36 -2.59
CA ALA A 38 11.99 -0.45 -3.76
C ALA A 38 13.34 -1.16 -3.56
N PRO A 39 13.58 -2.33 -4.19
CA PRO A 39 14.89 -2.95 -4.23
C PRO A 39 15.96 -1.98 -4.75
N VAL A 40 17.06 -1.86 -4.02
CA VAL A 40 18.18 -1.01 -4.45
C VAL A 40 18.89 -1.68 -5.63
N PRO A 41 19.16 -0.97 -6.74
CA PRO A 41 19.93 -1.52 -7.85
C PRO A 41 21.30 -2.01 -7.36
N LYS A 42 21.70 -3.22 -7.77
CA LYS A 42 23.04 -3.74 -7.44
C LYS A 42 24.10 -2.76 -7.95
N LYS A 43 25.03 -2.41 -7.07
CA LYS A 43 26.11 -1.46 -7.37
C LYS A 43 26.88 -1.95 -8.60
N SER A 44 27.02 -1.10 -9.62
CA SER A 44 27.97 -1.32 -10.71
C SER A 44 29.37 -1.46 -10.09
N THR A 45 30.12 -2.48 -10.49
CA THR A 45 31.47 -2.82 -10.00
C THR A 45 32.47 -1.66 -10.11
N ASN A 46 32.15 -0.61 -10.87
CA ASN A 46 33.00 0.56 -11.11
C ASN A 46 32.48 1.86 -10.49
N ALA A 47 31.45 1.83 -9.62
CA ALA A 47 30.87 3.04 -9.04
C ALA A 47 31.61 3.50 -7.77
N SER A 48 32.11 4.75 -7.79
CA SER A 48 32.74 5.45 -6.66
C SER A 48 31.88 5.40 -5.39
N PRO A 49 32.47 5.31 -4.19
CA PRO A 49 31.73 5.20 -2.92
C PRO A 49 30.83 6.40 -2.58
N ALA A 50 31.00 7.54 -3.26
CA ALA A 50 30.24 8.77 -3.01
C ALA A 50 28.87 8.87 -3.74
N SER A 51 28.50 7.91 -4.60
CA SER A 51 27.25 7.96 -5.39
C SER A 51 26.27 6.83 -5.04
N LEU A 52 26.18 6.45 -3.77
CA LEU A 52 25.17 5.47 -3.33
C LEU A 52 23.76 6.02 -3.64
N PRO A 53 22.92 5.27 -4.38
CA PRO A 53 21.58 5.72 -4.70
C PRO A 53 20.75 5.85 -3.42
N LYS A 54 20.20 7.05 -3.17
CA LYS A 54 19.23 7.27 -2.10
C LYS A 54 17.96 6.49 -2.42
N THR A 55 17.49 5.70 -1.47
CA THR A 55 16.25 4.92 -1.61
C THR A 55 15.09 5.73 -1.06
N GLU A 56 14.07 5.97 -1.87
CA GLU A 56 12.82 6.57 -1.41
C GLU A 56 12.06 5.57 -0.53
N VAL A 57 11.61 6.02 0.64
CA VAL A 57 10.83 5.21 1.58
C VAL A 57 9.50 5.92 1.85
N LYS A 58 8.39 5.17 1.81
CA LYS A 58 7.06 5.65 2.15
C LYS A 58 6.55 4.97 3.41
N LEU A 59 5.98 5.77 4.31
CA LEU A 59 5.48 5.29 5.60
C LEU A 59 3.96 5.08 5.53
N HIS A 60 3.50 3.89 5.90
CA HIS A 60 2.08 3.51 5.85
C HIS A 60 1.61 2.94 7.20
N PRO A 61 0.59 3.53 7.85
CA PRO A 61 0.02 2.98 9.07
C PRO A 61 -0.73 1.68 8.79
N VAL A 62 -0.53 0.64 9.61
CA VAL A 62 -1.20 -0.67 9.46
C VAL A 62 -1.55 -1.35 10.79
N HIS A 63 -2.46 -2.31 10.72
CA HIS A 63 -2.69 -3.30 11.78
C HIS A 63 -1.88 -4.57 11.46
N ALA A 64 -0.95 -4.95 12.33
CA ALA A 64 -0.08 -6.11 12.13
C ALA A 64 -0.89 -7.41 11.97
N LEU A 65 -1.95 -7.58 12.76
CA LEU A 65 -2.82 -8.75 12.68
C LEU A 65 -3.51 -8.86 11.31
N PHE A 66 -4.01 -7.75 10.77
CA PHE A 66 -4.60 -7.70 9.44
C PHE A 66 -3.57 -8.04 8.36
N MET A 67 -2.37 -7.46 8.45
CA MET A 67 -1.31 -7.78 7.48
C MET A 67 -0.93 -9.27 7.57
N ALA A 68 -0.82 -9.83 8.77
CA ALA A 68 -0.50 -11.24 8.98
C ALA A 68 -1.60 -12.19 8.48
N SER A 69 -2.88 -11.80 8.55
CA SER A 69 -3.99 -12.63 8.06
C SER A 69 -4.07 -12.69 6.54
N HIS A 70 -3.63 -11.63 5.84
CA HIS A 70 -3.74 -11.52 4.39
C HIS A 70 -2.42 -11.71 3.62
N CYS A 71 -1.26 -11.56 4.27
CA CYS A 71 0.05 -11.62 3.63
C CYS A 71 0.87 -12.79 4.19
N THR A 72 0.82 -13.95 3.51
CA THR A 72 1.45 -15.19 3.98
C THR A 72 2.98 -15.20 3.94
N ARG A 73 3.59 -14.30 3.15
CA ARG A 73 5.06 -14.17 3.04
C ARG A 73 5.63 -13.09 3.95
N LEU A 74 4.79 -12.48 4.79
CA LEU A 74 5.24 -11.47 5.71
C LEU A 74 5.94 -12.10 6.93
N GLY A 75 7.09 -11.53 7.30
CA GLY A 75 7.73 -11.87 8.56
C GLY A 75 6.91 -11.39 9.77
N PRO A 76 7.20 -11.91 10.97
CA PRO A 76 6.54 -11.46 12.19
C PRO A 76 6.80 -9.97 12.43
N PHE A 77 5.77 -9.26 12.85
CA PHE A 77 5.90 -7.89 13.34
C PHE A 77 6.53 -7.87 14.73
N PRO A 78 7.30 -6.83 15.08
CA PRO A 78 7.74 -6.62 16.46
C PRO A 78 6.54 -6.43 17.40
N PRO A 79 6.71 -6.63 18.71
CA PRO A 79 5.66 -6.30 19.68
C PRO A 79 5.31 -4.80 19.61
N SER A 80 4.02 -4.47 19.62
CA SER A 80 3.54 -3.09 19.73
C SER A 80 3.24 -2.74 21.20
N PRO A 81 3.72 -1.60 21.73
CA PRO A 81 3.41 -1.17 23.10
C PRO A 81 1.91 -0.89 23.32
N ILE A 82 1.16 -0.65 22.24
CA ILE A 82 -0.26 -0.30 22.29
C ILE A 82 -1.14 -1.47 22.78
N THR A 83 -0.62 -2.70 22.73
CA THR A 83 -1.39 -3.93 23.04
C THR A 83 -1.68 -4.14 24.53
N ILE A 84 -1.11 -3.33 25.44
CA ILE A 84 -1.18 -3.63 26.89
C ILE A 84 -1.77 -2.47 27.73
N GLU A 85 -1.63 -1.19 27.35
CA GLU A 85 -1.95 -0.09 28.30
C GLU A 85 -2.56 1.21 27.72
N VAL A 86 -3.05 1.26 26.47
CA VAL A 86 -3.64 2.51 25.95
C VAL A 86 -5.09 2.65 26.42
N SER A 87 -5.19 3.19 27.64
CA SER A 87 -6.30 4.03 28.10
C SER A 87 -6.74 4.92 26.94
N THR A 88 -8.05 4.93 26.63
CA THR A 88 -8.66 5.95 25.77
C THR A 88 -7.96 7.29 25.97
N PRO A 89 -7.38 7.92 24.92
CA PRO A 89 -6.64 9.16 25.10
C PRO A 89 -7.53 10.18 25.82
N LEU A 90 -7.07 10.68 26.96
CA LEU A 90 -7.86 11.59 27.81
C LEU A 90 -7.99 12.99 27.18
N SER A 91 -7.21 13.29 26.13
CA SER A 91 -7.13 14.58 25.46
C SER A 91 -6.73 14.45 23.99
N THR A 92 -7.29 15.30 23.11
CA THR A 92 -6.87 15.47 21.71
C THR A 92 -6.12 16.78 21.51
N PRO A 93 -5.02 16.79 20.73
CA PRO A 93 -4.40 15.65 20.06
C PRO A 93 -3.61 14.75 21.03
N SER A 94 -3.61 13.45 20.78
CA SER A 94 -2.81 12.46 21.51
C SER A 94 -1.67 11.93 20.65
N THR A 95 -0.48 11.76 21.22
CA THR A 95 0.66 11.18 20.50
C THR A 95 0.81 9.71 20.90
N ILE A 96 0.91 8.82 19.90
CA ILE A 96 1.20 7.40 20.10
C ILE A 96 2.53 7.05 19.43
N THR A 97 3.28 6.13 20.01
CA THR A 97 4.54 5.64 19.43
C THR A 97 4.30 4.31 18.75
N LEU A 98 4.64 4.22 17.47
CA LEU A 98 4.44 3.02 16.65
C LEU A 98 5.79 2.42 16.23
N PRO A 99 6.00 1.10 16.40
CA PRO A 99 7.14 0.43 15.80
C PRO A 99 7.09 0.52 14.26
N VAL A 100 8.27 0.71 13.66
CA VAL A 100 8.46 0.80 12.22
C VAL A 100 8.98 -0.53 11.70
N HIS A 101 8.28 -1.12 10.73
CA HIS A 101 8.65 -2.38 10.08
C HIS A 101 9.06 -2.11 8.62
N PRO A 102 10.33 -2.33 8.24
CA PRO A 102 10.78 -2.14 6.88
C PRO A 102 10.25 -3.23 5.94
N MET A 103 9.85 -2.82 4.73
CA MET A 103 9.28 -3.73 3.73
C MET A 103 9.76 -3.38 2.33
N CYS A 104 10.54 -4.28 1.73
CA CYS A 104 10.97 -4.17 0.34
C CYS A 104 9.88 -4.72 -0.57
N LEU A 105 9.39 -3.92 -1.53
CA LEU A 105 8.35 -4.35 -2.48
C LEU A 105 8.75 -4.05 -3.93
N PRO A 106 8.33 -4.89 -4.90
CA PRO A 106 8.57 -4.64 -6.32
C PRO A 106 8.04 -3.29 -6.82
N SER A 107 6.88 -2.84 -6.32
CA SER A 107 6.25 -1.59 -6.72
C SER A 107 5.71 -0.81 -5.51
N PRO A 108 6.57 -0.07 -4.78
CA PRO A 108 6.15 0.72 -3.61
C PRO A 108 5.02 1.70 -3.91
N LYS A 109 4.99 2.24 -5.14
CA LYS A 109 3.99 3.20 -5.59
C LYS A 109 2.57 2.64 -5.60
N THR A 110 2.42 1.35 -5.92
CA THR A 110 1.10 0.68 -6.00
C THR A 110 0.72 0.01 -4.69
N PHE A 111 1.64 -0.07 -3.72
CA PHE A 111 1.38 -0.68 -2.42
C PHE A 111 0.10 -0.18 -1.76
N PRO A 112 -0.25 1.12 -1.69
CA PRO A 112 -1.43 1.59 -0.96
C PRO A 112 -2.77 1.06 -1.50
N LEU A 113 -2.84 0.66 -2.77
CA LEU A 113 -4.05 0.13 -3.39
C LEU A 113 -4.41 -1.25 -2.82
N LEU A 114 -3.40 -2.09 -2.57
CA LEU A 114 -3.57 -3.45 -2.09
C LEU A 114 -4.22 -3.52 -0.69
N PRO A 115 -3.71 -2.87 0.37
CA PRO A 115 -4.39 -2.85 1.66
C PRO A 115 -5.71 -2.11 1.57
N HIS A 116 -5.87 -1.08 0.73
CA HIS A 116 -7.18 -0.42 0.56
C HIS A 116 -8.24 -1.42 0.09
N TYR A 117 -7.93 -2.20 -0.94
CA TYR A 117 -8.78 -3.29 -1.42
C TYR A 117 -9.01 -4.34 -0.32
N LEU A 118 -7.95 -4.84 0.33
CA LEU A 118 -8.07 -5.91 1.32
C LEU A 118 -8.90 -5.49 2.56
N TYR A 119 -8.79 -4.22 3.00
CA TYR A 119 -9.55 -3.71 4.15
C TYR A 119 -11.03 -3.53 3.82
N LEU A 120 -11.34 -3.01 2.64
CA LEU A 120 -12.73 -2.73 2.24
C LEU A 120 -13.42 -3.91 1.56
N ARG A 121 -12.65 -4.88 1.05
CA ARG A 121 -13.11 -5.97 0.17
C ARG A 121 -13.94 -5.46 -1.00
N CYS A 122 -13.52 -4.32 -1.57
CA CYS A 122 -14.26 -3.60 -2.62
C CYS A 122 -13.45 -3.54 -3.92
N GLN A 123 -13.90 -4.26 -4.94
CA GLN A 123 -13.26 -4.32 -6.26
C GLN A 123 -13.35 -2.98 -7.02
N GLU A 124 -14.34 -2.14 -6.74
CA GLU A 124 -14.46 -0.83 -7.38
C GLU A 124 -13.23 0.06 -7.16
N VAL A 125 -12.59 -0.05 -5.99
CA VAL A 125 -11.32 0.64 -5.69
C VAL A 125 -10.21 0.21 -6.65
N LEU A 126 -10.24 -1.04 -7.11
CA LEU A 126 -9.30 -1.55 -8.10
C LEU A 126 -9.66 -1.04 -9.50
N PHE A 127 -10.94 -1.03 -9.87
CA PHE A 127 -11.38 -0.47 -11.16
C PHE A 127 -10.98 0.99 -11.33
N ASP A 128 -11.17 1.83 -10.31
CA ASP A 128 -10.75 3.23 -10.32
C ASP A 128 -9.24 3.41 -10.51
N ALA A 129 -8.44 2.44 -10.06
CA ALA A 129 -6.99 2.46 -10.24
C ALA A 129 -6.53 1.86 -11.59
N PHE A 130 -7.22 0.81 -12.05
CA PHE A 130 -6.85 0.00 -13.21
C PHE A 130 -7.38 0.56 -14.52
N LEU A 131 -8.47 1.31 -14.50
CA LEU A 131 -9.10 1.83 -15.69
C LEU A 131 -8.86 3.34 -15.81
N PRO A 132 -8.66 3.86 -17.03
CA PRO A 132 -8.53 5.31 -17.26
C PRO A 132 -9.86 6.06 -17.11
N THR A 133 -10.98 5.33 -17.02
CA THR A 133 -12.33 5.85 -16.79
C THR A 133 -13.09 4.93 -15.87
N LYS A 134 -14.08 5.49 -15.16
CA LYS A 134 -15.03 4.70 -14.40
C LYS A 134 -15.78 3.74 -15.34
N PRO A 135 -15.83 2.42 -15.03
CA PRO A 135 -16.60 1.46 -15.82
C PRO A 135 -18.11 1.70 -15.67
N SER A 136 -18.90 1.13 -16.58
CA SER A 136 -20.35 1.20 -16.47
C SER A 136 -20.85 0.30 -15.31
N PRO A 137 -22.04 0.58 -14.73
CA PRO A 137 -22.60 -0.25 -13.66
C PRO A 137 -22.75 -1.72 -14.06
N GLU A 138 -23.13 -1.99 -15.32
CA GLU A 138 -23.31 -3.36 -15.82
C GLU A 138 -22.01 -4.16 -15.81
N PHE A 139 -20.88 -3.50 -16.12
CA PHE A 139 -19.56 -4.11 -16.01
C PHE A 139 -19.17 -4.37 -14.57
N VAL A 140 -19.51 -3.46 -13.63
CA VAL A 140 -19.18 -3.64 -12.21
C VAL A 140 -19.98 -4.81 -11.62
N ASP A 141 -21.24 -4.96 -12.01
CA ASP A 141 -22.13 -6.02 -11.55
C ASP A 141 -21.71 -7.41 -12.08
N ASP A 142 -21.21 -7.48 -13.32
CA ASP A 142 -20.69 -8.71 -13.93
C ASP A 142 -19.42 -8.46 -14.76
N CYS A 143 -18.30 -8.33 -14.05
CA CYS A 143 -16.98 -8.05 -14.63
C CYS A 143 -16.33 -9.28 -15.29
N ASN A 144 -16.94 -10.46 -15.16
CA ASN A 144 -16.48 -11.70 -15.78
C ASN A 144 -17.21 -12.03 -17.09
N SER A 145 -18.21 -11.23 -17.48
CA SER A 145 -18.90 -11.37 -18.76
C SER A 145 -18.01 -10.98 -19.94
N ASP A 146 -17.80 -11.93 -20.86
CA ASP A 146 -17.07 -11.69 -22.11
C ASP A 146 -17.65 -10.51 -22.90
N GLU A 147 -18.97 -10.35 -22.92
CA GLU A 147 -19.64 -9.25 -23.62
C GLU A 147 -19.26 -7.89 -23.03
N HIS A 148 -19.35 -7.75 -21.71
CA HIS A 148 -18.99 -6.50 -21.01
C HIS A 148 -17.49 -6.18 -21.16
N VAL A 149 -16.63 -7.19 -21.08
CA VAL A 149 -15.17 -7.03 -21.27
C VAL A 149 -14.85 -6.57 -22.69
N ILE A 150 -15.50 -7.13 -23.72
CA ILE A 150 -15.31 -6.72 -25.11
C ILE A 150 -15.77 -5.27 -25.33
N LEU A 151 -16.94 -4.90 -24.81
CA LEU A 151 -17.46 -3.54 -24.90
C LEU A 151 -16.55 -2.51 -24.24
N LEU A 152 -16.11 -2.79 -23.00
CA LEU A 152 -15.17 -1.94 -22.29
C LEU A 152 -13.85 -1.82 -23.05
N THR A 153 -13.28 -2.93 -23.52
CA THR A 153 -12.01 -2.92 -24.25
C THR A 153 -12.09 -2.09 -25.54
N LYS A 154 -13.20 -2.18 -26.27
CA LYS A 154 -13.46 -1.37 -27.47
C LYS A 154 -13.58 0.11 -27.12
N ASP A 155 -14.27 0.46 -26.04
CA ASP A 155 -14.39 1.83 -25.57
C ASP A 155 -13.02 2.41 -25.18
N LEU A 156 -12.23 1.66 -24.43
CA LEU A 156 -10.88 2.06 -24.02
C LEU A 156 -9.95 2.27 -25.22
N GLY A 157 -9.96 1.35 -26.19
CA GLY A 157 -9.12 1.41 -27.38
C GLY A 157 -9.48 2.55 -28.34
N THR A 158 -10.73 3.02 -28.31
CA THR A 158 -11.17 4.17 -29.14
C THR A 158 -10.94 5.51 -28.45
N LYS A 159 -11.02 5.58 -27.12
CA LYS A 159 -10.87 6.83 -26.36
C LYS A 159 -9.45 7.15 -25.94
N PHE A 160 -8.61 6.15 -25.67
CA PHE A 160 -7.30 6.34 -25.07
C PHE A 160 -6.17 5.93 -25.99
N ASN A 161 -5.07 6.69 -25.94
CA ASN A 161 -3.85 6.32 -26.64
C ASN A 161 -3.07 5.23 -25.87
N THR A 162 -2.13 4.58 -26.57
CA THR A 162 -1.30 3.50 -26.03
C THR A 162 -0.52 3.90 -24.77
N SER A 163 -0.03 5.14 -24.68
CA SER A 163 0.74 5.61 -23.53
C SER A 163 -0.12 5.65 -22.26
N THR A 164 -1.36 6.13 -22.37
CA THR A 164 -2.33 6.12 -21.28
C THR A 164 -2.66 4.69 -20.86
N LEU A 165 -2.98 3.81 -21.80
CA LEU A 165 -3.28 2.40 -21.48
C LEU A 165 -2.11 1.71 -20.80
N LEU A 166 -0.89 1.89 -21.32
CA LEU A 166 0.33 1.33 -20.74
C LEU A 166 0.59 1.82 -19.31
N LYS A 167 0.29 3.09 -19.00
CA LYS A 167 0.39 3.62 -17.64
C LYS A 167 -0.49 2.84 -16.66
N HIS A 168 -1.72 2.50 -17.05
CA HIS A 168 -2.64 1.71 -16.23
C HIS A 168 -2.22 0.24 -16.16
N THR A 169 -1.73 -0.34 -17.26
CA THR A 169 -1.12 -1.69 -17.25
C THR A 169 0.03 -1.79 -16.24
N ASN A 170 0.89 -0.77 -16.14
CA ASN A 170 1.96 -0.72 -15.14
C ASN A 170 1.43 -0.69 -13.69
N VAL A 171 0.26 -0.08 -13.45
CA VAL A 171 -0.38 -0.09 -12.13
C VAL A 171 -0.86 -1.50 -11.77
N ILE A 172 -1.57 -2.15 -12.69
CA ILE A 172 -2.05 -3.53 -12.54
C ILE A 172 -0.86 -4.47 -12.26
N GLN A 173 0.16 -4.41 -13.10
CA GLN A 173 1.37 -5.21 -12.95
C GLN A 173 2.05 -4.95 -11.60
N GLY A 174 2.21 -3.69 -11.21
CA GLY A 174 2.82 -3.32 -9.94
C GLY A 174 2.08 -3.88 -8.73
N LEU A 175 0.75 -3.78 -8.74
CA LEU A 175 -0.10 -4.32 -7.69
C LEU A 175 -0.01 -5.84 -7.62
N TRP A 176 -0.07 -6.53 -8.77
CA TRP A 176 0.07 -7.99 -8.82
C TRP A 176 1.43 -8.47 -8.32
N LEU A 177 2.52 -7.79 -8.71
CA LEU A 177 3.86 -8.12 -8.22
C LEU A 177 3.97 -7.94 -6.69
N ASN A 178 3.34 -6.91 -6.13
CA ASN A 178 3.30 -6.74 -4.67
C ASN A 178 2.47 -7.84 -4.00
N ALA A 179 1.30 -8.19 -4.55
CA ALA A 179 0.46 -9.27 -4.03
C ALA A 179 1.23 -10.60 -4.00
N CYS A 180 1.93 -10.94 -5.09
CA CYS A 180 2.81 -12.09 -5.16
C CYS A 180 3.96 -12.03 -4.15
N ALA A 181 4.62 -10.87 -3.99
CA ALA A 181 5.71 -10.69 -3.04
C ALA A 181 5.25 -10.89 -1.59
N LEU A 182 4.04 -10.41 -1.27
CA LEU A 182 3.42 -10.51 0.05
C LEU A 182 2.72 -11.85 0.30
N GLY A 183 2.51 -12.65 -0.74
CA GLY A 183 1.77 -13.91 -0.65
C GLY A 183 0.30 -13.68 -0.31
N VAL A 184 -0.31 -12.68 -0.95
CA VAL A 184 -1.75 -12.43 -0.88
C VAL A 184 -2.47 -13.46 -1.74
N PHE A 185 -3.48 -14.11 -1.16
CA PHE A 185 -4.36 -15.04 -1.85
C PHE A 185 -5.81 -14.58 -1.60
N ASP A 186 -6.41 -13.95 -2.60
CA ASP A 186 -7.79 -13.47 -2.58
C ASP A 186 -8.38 -13.67 -3.97
N GLU A 187 -9.50 -14.39 -4.08
CA GLU A 187 -10.18 -14.67 -5.35
C GLU A 187 -10.72 -13.40 -6.01
N GLY A 188 -10.93 -12.32 -5.25
CA GLY A 188 -11.46 -11.08 -5.78
C GLY A 188 -10.39 -10.11 -6.31
N LEU A 189 -9.11 -10.47 -6.26
CA LEU A 189 -7.97 -9.67 -6.74
C LEU A 189 -7.55 -10.07 -8.16
#